data_AF-A0A453N771-F1
#
_entry.id   AF-A0A453N771-F1
#
_cell.length_a   1.000
_cell.length_b   1.000
_cell.length_c   1.000
_cell.angle_alpha   90.00
_cell.angle_beta   90.00
_cell.angle_gamma   90.00
#
_symmetry.space_group_name_H-M   'P 1'
#
loop_
_entity.id
_entity.type
_entity.pdbx_description
1 polymer ?
#
loop_
_entity_poly.entity_id
_entity_poly.type
_entity_poly.pdbx_seq_one_letter_code
_entity_poly.pdbx_strand_id
1 'polypeptide(L)'
;SVCRRGGAMADKPSRALVLYAAGHAALLAGGGGGKGHLDAFASIASCGFLSVRTPAVNEDGGDRNSGTILELAQLLDVYDGLYPAKDGETARVDPQELVVPKLSERFMGLRAAMVTNCPGVSSFAANLGFHVFGTEDFAAQSGSGSSSKDTRIIDRAFTLLGFAEGNVQDVSEFDLVFVHAAMENTASKLGKLGMKTDLNRLDKLVASVMEAVPVGSAVAARIHVSVILSYGSATENKEEACLIVNSSTETDSDLKLLRPRQSYTMKAGKTLDDVRNHHPMLLAQWQQGVTRSDLAKEFSFEEFIKRAGNFAMLAERFLHEVAFKLWKAPKYGA
;
A
#
# COMPACT_ATOMS: atom_id res chain seq x y z
N SER A 1 -27.49 -29.15 11.64
CA SER A 1 -26.02 -28.96 11.48
C SER A 1 -25.70 -27.49 11.67
N VAL A 2 -25.39 -27.09 12.91
CA VAL A 2 -25.14 -25.69 13.27
C VAL A 2 -23.75 -25.30 12.76
N CYS A 3 -23.73 -24.41 11.78
CA CYS A 3 -22.52 -23.81 11.23
C CYS A 3 -21.95 -22.83 12.28
N ARG A 4 -20.99 -23.29 13.09
CA ARG A 4 -20.13 -22.39 13.87
C ARG A 4 -19.23 -21.63 12.89
N ARG A 5 -19.69 -20.49 12.38
CA ARG A 5 -18.77 -19.44 11.89
C ARG A 5 -18.21 -18.71 13.10
N GLY A 6 -17.33 -19.37 13.84
CA GLY A 6 -16.41 -18.67 14.71
C GLY A 6 -15.45 -17.91 13.81
N GLY A 7 -15.46 -16.59 13.87
CA GLY A 7 -14.37 -15.80 13.30
C GLY A 7 -13.10 -16.18 14.04
N ALA A 8 -12.31 -17.08 13.45
CA ALA A 8 -11.03 -17.43 14.00
C ALA A 8 -10.12 -16.22 13.77
N MET A 9 -9.67 -15.58 14.86
CA MET A 9 -8.34 -14.97 14.80
C MET A 9 -7.39 -16.03 14.27
N ALA A 10 -6.47 -15.64 13.38
CA ALA A 10 -5.40 -16.53 12.96
C ALA A 10 -4.76 -17.15 14.21
N ASP A 11 -4.70 -18.47 14.27
CA ASP A 11 -4.14 -19.26 15.38
C ASP A 11 -2.60 -19.11 15.51
N LYS A 12 -1.96 -18.45 14.53
CA LYS A 12 -0.53 -18.10 14.47
C LYS A 12 -0.38 -16.75 13.76
N PRO A 13 0.72 -16.01 13.97
CA PRO A 13 0.92 -14.73 13.30
C PRO A 13 1.01 -14.89 11.79
N SER A 14 0.54 -13.87 11.07
CA SER A 14 0.67 -13.81 9.62
C SER A 14 2.06 -13.29 9.23
N ARG A 15 2.41 -13.42 7.95
CA ARG A 15 3.50 -12.67 7.29
C ARG A 15 2.89 -11.76 6.22
N ALA A 16 3.55 -10.66 5.88
CA ALA A 16 2.98 -9.70 4.93
C ALA A 16 3.83 -9.48 3.68
N LEU A 17 3.15 -9.43 2.53
CA LEU A 17 3.67 -8.91 1.28
C LEU A 17 2.90 -7.65 0.90
N VAL A 18 3.62 -6.56 0.64
CA VAL A 18 3.03 -5.30 0.17
C VAL A 18 3.58 -4.99 -1.22
N LEU A 19 2.71 -4.98 -2.23
CA LEU A 19 3.02 -4.47 -3.56
C LEU A 19 2.65 -2.99 -3.58
N TYR A 20 3.66 -2.11 -3.60
CA TYR A 20 3.47 -0.66 -3.66
C TYR A 20 3.87 -0.13 -5.04
N ALA A 21 2.89 0.32 -5.81
CA ALA A 21 3.03 0.81 -7.17
C ALA A 21 2.81 2.33 -7.21
N ALA A 22 3.90 3.08 -7.05
CA ALA A 22 3.85 4.53 -6.97
C ALA A 22 3.46 5.15 -8.33
N GLY A 23 2.45 6.02 -8.35
CA GLY A 23 1.97 6.71 -9.56
C GLY A 23 1.15 5.87 -10.56
N HIS A 24 0.93 4.58 -10.29
CA HIS A 24 0.24 3.68 -11.22
C HIS A 24 -1.28 3.85 -11.22
N ALA A 25 -1.89 4.44 -10.17
CA ALA A 25 -3.33 4.67 -10.13
C ALA A 25 -3.81 5.61 -11.24
N ALA A 26 -2.97 6.59 -11.62
CA ALA A 26 -3.26 7.51 -12.73
C ALA A 26 -3.41 6.78 -14.07
N LEU A 27 -2.80 5.60 -14.24
CA LEU A 27 -2.90 4.79 -15.46
C LEU A 27 -4.26 4.09 -15.59
N LEU A 28 -5.02 4.01 -14.49
CA LEU A 28 -6.36 3.40 -14.43
C LEU A 28 -7.50 4.41 -14.63
N ALA A 29 -7.23 5.71 -14.40
CA ALA A 29 -8.24 6.78 -14.42
C ALA A 29 -8.92 7.01 -15.79
N GLY A 30 -8.32 6.51 -16.89
CA GLY A 30 -8.87 6.64 -18.25
C GLY A 30 -9.99 5.68 -18.65
N GLY A 31 -10.76 5.14 -17.70
CA GLY A 31 -11.90 4.24 -17.97
C GLY A 31 -11.52 2.81 -18.38
N GLY A 32 -10.28 2.41 -18.13
CA GLY A 32 -9.86 1.02 -18.20
C GLY A 32 -9.60 0.50 -16.79
N GLY A 33 -10.61 -0.11 -16.16
CA GLY A 33 -10.42 -0.91 -14.95
C GLY A 33 -9.25 -1.90 -15.12
N GLY A 34 -8.66 -2.35 -14.01
CA GLY A 34 -7.45 -3.17 -13.94
C GLY A 34 -7.55 -4.54 -14.62
N LYS A 35 -7.64 -4.57 -15.95
CA LYS A 35 -7.85 -5.80 -16.74
C LYS A 35 -6.85 -6.88 -16.35
N GLY A 36 -7.36 -8.03 -15.92
CA GLY A 36 -6.55 -9.22 -15.66
C GLY A 36 -6.58 -9.62 -14.20
N HIS A 37 -5.39 -9.79 -13.63
CA HIS A 37 -5.17 -10.31 -12.29
C HIS A 37 -5.40 -9.23 -11.22
N LEU A 38 -5.26 -7.95 -11.54
CA LEU A 38 -5.64 -6.86 -10.64
C LEU A 38 -7.14 -6.90 -10.28
N ASP A 39 -8.02 -7.00 -11.28
CA ASP A 39 -9.47 -7.16 -11.09
C ASP A 39 -9.81 -8.48 -10.36
N ALA A 40 -9.12 -9.57 -10.71
CA ALA A 40 -9.28 -10.85 -10.03
C ALA A 40 -8.88 -10.80 -8.54
N PHE A 41 -7.82 -10.06 -8.23
CA PHE A 41 -7.39 -9.82 -6.86
C PHE A 41 -8.39 -8.94 -6.10
N ALA A 42 -8.86 -7.84 -6.72
CA ALA A 42 -9.89 -6.98 -6.14
C ALA A 42 -11.16 -7.78 -5.79
N SER A 43 -11.55 -8.73 -6.65
CA SER A 43 -12.74 -9.58 -6.48
C SER A 43 -12.74 -10.47 -5.23
N ILE A 44 -11.58 -10.72 -4.62
CA ILE A 44 -11.42 -11.53 -3.40
C ILE A 44 -10.94 -10.71 -2.19
N ALA A 45 -10.52 -9.47 -2.42
CA ALA A 45 -9.93 -8.59 -1.42
C ALA A 45 -10.96 -7.72 -0.71
N SER A 46 -10.54 -7.10 0.39
CA SER A 46 -11.14 -5.88 0.92
C SER A 46 -10.46 -4.70 0.25
N CYS A 47 -11.19 -4.00 -0.60
CA CYS A 47 -10.74 -2.83 -1.33
C CYS A 47 -11.10 -1.55 -0.56
N GLY A 48 -10.48 -0.44 -0.97
CA GLY A 48 -10.80 0.88 -0.46
C GLY A 48 -9.69 1.89 -0.70
N PHE A 49 -9.65 2.91 0.15
CA PHE A 49 -8.83 4.09 -0.06
C PHE A 49 -7.90 4.37 1.12
N LEU A 50 -6.68 4.81 0.80
CA LEU A 50 -5.79 5.47 1.75
C LEU A 50 -5.84 6.98 1.50
N SER A 51 -6.42 7.71 2.45
CA SER A 51 -6.37 9.17 2.47
C SER A 51 -4.95 9.61 2.76
N VAL A 52 -4.42 10.48 1.91
CA VAL A 52 -3.07 11.02 2.05
C VAL A 52 -3.14 12.49 2.43
N ARG A 53 -2.10 12.99 3.09
CA ARG A 53 -1.91 14.39 3.43
C ARG A 53 -1.03 15.05 2.39
N THR A 54 -1.28 16.33 2.16
CA THR A 54 -0.45 17.19 1.30
C THR A 54 0.17 18.27 2.16
N PRO A 55 1.50 18.45 2.15
CA PRO A 55 2.11 19.53 2.90
C PRO A 55 1.63 20.88 2.36
N ALA A 56 1.48 21.87 3.25
CA ALA A 56 1.08 23.24 2.86
C ALA A 56 2.18 23.99 2.07
N VAL A 57 3.38 23.44 2.00
CA VAL A 57 4.52 24.03 1.28
C VAL A 57 4.32 23.79 -0.22
N ASN A 58 4.12 24.87 -0.99
CA ASN A 58 4.15 24.84 -2.44
C ASN A 58 5.57 24.48 -2.91
N GLU A 59 5.85 23.21 -3.15
CA GLU A 59 7.06 22.82 -3.87
C GLU A 59 6.90 23.16 -5.34
N ASP A 60 7.45 24.31 -5.73
CA ASP A 60 7.65 24.68 -7.11
C ASP A 60 8.62 23.65 -7.75
N GLY A 61 8.09 22.74 -8.58
CA GLY A 61 8.90 21.85 -9.42
C GLY A 61 9.56 20.63 -8.75
N GLY A 62 8.93 20.00 -7.75
CA GLY A 62 9.49 18.82 -7.06
C GLY A 62 9.78 17.60 -7.96
N ASP A 63 10.94 16.96 -7.75
CA ASP A 63 11.34 15.69 -8.39
C ASP A 63 10.28 14.58 -8.14
N ARG A 64 10.01 13.71 -9.10
CA ARG A 64 9.06 12.58 -8.93
C ARG A 64 9.41 11.71 -7.71
N ASN A 65 10.70 11.61 -7.38
CA ASN A 65 11.15 10.91 -6.18
C ASN A 65 10.66 11.57 -4.88
N SER A 66 10.49 12.90 -4.83
CA SER A 66 9.97 13.57 -3.61
C SER A 66 8.54 13.16 -3.32
N GLY A 67 7.70 13.02 -4.34
CA GLY A 67 6.32 12.54 -4.21
C GLY A 67 6.22 11.10 -3.72
N THR A 68 7.03 10.19 -4.27
CA THR A 68 7.06 8.78 -3.80
C THR A 68 7.55 8.67 -2.35
N ILE A 69 8.58 9.44 -1.97
CA ILE A 69 9.06 9.45 -0.59
C ILE A 69 8.02 10.01 0.37
N LEU A 70 7.31 11.08 -0.01
CA LEU A 70 6.21 11.64 0.77
C LEU A 70 5.11 10.61 1.06
N GLU A 71 4.68 9.92 0.01
CA GLU A 71 3.65 8.88 0.08
C GLU A 71 4.11 7.68 0.93
N LEU A 72 5.34 7.22 0.72
CA LEU A 72 5.93 6.13 1.50
C LEU A 72 6.12 6.52 2.97
N ALA A 73 6.52 7.77 3.25
CA ALA A 73 6.62 8.30 4.60
C ALA A 73 5.27 8.25 5.33
N GLN A 74 4.16 8.51 4.62
CA GLN A 74 2.83 8.35 5.17
C GLN A 74 2.49 6.88 5.42
N LEU A 75 2.70 5.98 4.45
CA LEU A 75 2.43 4.54 4.65
C LEU A 75 3.18 3.95 5.86
N LEU A 76 4.39 4.45 6.11
CA LEU A 76 5.26 4.02 7.20
C LEU A 76 5.10 4.86 8.49
N ASP A 77 4.14 5.79 8.54
CA ASP A 77 3.85 6.67 9.67
C ASP A 77 5.09 7.42 10.19
N VAL A 78 5.81 8.06 9.28
CA VAL A 78 6.96 8.94 9.57
C VAL A 78 6.80 10.33 8.92
N TYR A 79 5.64 10.62 8.35
CA TYR A 79 5.33 11.90 7.70
C TYR A 79 5.53 13.09 8.64
N ASP A 80 5.05 13.03 9.88
CA ASP A 80 5.22 14.12 10.86
C ASP A 80 6.68 14.36 11.23
N GLY A 81 7.56 13.35 11.08
CA GLY A 81 9.00 13.53 11.26
C GLY A 81 9.66 14.20 10.06
N LEU A 82 9.11 13.99 8.86
CA LEU A 82 9.59 14.61 7.62
C LEU A 82 9.09 16.05 7.47
N TYR A 83 7.90 16.33 8.01
CA TYR A 83 7.25 17.64 8.01
C TYR A 83 6.85 18.03 9.45
N PRO A 84 7.82 18.27 10.34
CA PRO A 84 7.54 18.70 11.69
C PRO A 84 6.89 20.09 11.65
N ALA A 85 5.73 20.23 12.29
CA ALA A 85 5.14 21.53 12.55
C ALA A 85 5.96 22.23 13.65
N LYS A 86 6.78 23.23 13.27
CA LYS A 86 7.46 24.12 14.22
C LYS A 86 6.88 25.52 14.08
N ASP A 87 6.30 26.03 15.16
CA ASP A 87 5.88 27.44 15.28
C ASP A 87 4.96 27.95 14.15
N GLY A 88 4.09 27.08 13.62
CA GLY A 88 3.14 27.43 12.55
C GLY A 88 3.72 27.34 11.13
N GLU A 89 5.01 27.10 10.99
CA GLU A 89 5.67 26.82 9.70
C GLU A 89 6.00 25.33 9.59
N THR A 90 5.69 24.75 8.43
CA THR A 90 6.03 23.35 8.14
C THR A 90 7.36 23.34 7.39
N ALA A 91 8.44 22.94 8.06
CA ALA A 91 9.74 22.80 7.41
C ALA A 91 9.94 21.36 6.94
N ARG A 92 10.36 21.17 5.68
CA ARG A 92 10.73 19.85 5.17
C ARG A 92 12.12 19.47 5.68
N VAL A 93 12.22 18.30 6.30
CA VAL A 93 13.50 17.67 6.65
C VAL A 93 13.99 16.86 5.44
N ASP A 94 15.30 16.78 5.22
CA ASP A 94 15.85 15.88 4.21
C ASP A 94 15.51 14.42 4.62
N PRO A 95 14.88 13.62 3.74
CA PRO A 95 14.62 12.20 4.00
C PRO A 95 15.85 11.41 4.47
N GLN A 96 17.07 11.81 4.08
CA GLN A 96 18.31 11.17 4.50
C GLN A 96 18.73 11.52 5.94
N GLU A 97 18.31 12.69 6.42
CA GLU A 97 18.61 13.19 7.76
C GLU A 97 17.47 12.91 8.76
N LEU A 98 16.41 12.23 8.31
CA LEU A 98 15.25 11.91 9.12
C LEU A 98 15.63 11.03 10.33
N VAL A 99 15.58 11.61 11.52
CA VAL A 99 15.81 10.90 12.78
C VAL A 99 14.49 10.45 13.37
N VAL A 100 14.12 9.20 13.11
CA VAL A 100 12.95 8.53 13.70
C VAL A 100 13.32 7.13 14.20
N PRO A 101 12.62 6.58 15.20
CA PRO A 101 12.85 5.22 15.65
C PRO A 101 12.68 4.22 14.50
N LYS A 102 13.51 3.18 14.48
CA LYS A 102 13.48 2.14 13.43
C LYS A 102 12.21 1.31 13.53
N LEU A 103 11.84 0.62 12.45
CA LEU A 103 10.67 -0.28 12.45
C LEU A 103 10.70 -1.32 13.56
N SER A 104 11.86 -1.91 13.84
CA SER A 104 12.02 -2.89 14.91
C SER A 104 11.74 -2.31 16.30
N GLU A 105 12.05 -1.03 16.51
CA GLU A 105 11.81 -0.31 17.76
C GLU A 105 10.33 0.09 17.88
N ARG A 106 9.69 0.46 16.76
CA ARG A 106 8.29 0.88 16.70
C ARG A 106 7.29 -0.28 16.77
N PHE A 107 7.67 -1.45 16.28
CA PHE A 107 6.74 -2.58 16.07
C PHE A 107 7.29 -3.91 16.59
N MET A 108 7.55 -4.02 17.90
CA MET A 108 7.87 -5.28 18.60
C MET A 108 8.90 -6.17 17.86
N GLY A 109 9.99 -5.59 17.36
CA GLY A 109 11.01 -6.30 16.60
C GLY A 109 10.56 -6.74 15.20
N LEU A 110 9.73 -5.96 14.51
CA LEU A 110 9.34 -6.17 13.13
C LEU A 110 10.58 -6.19 12.22
N ARG A 111 10.79 -7.29 11.51
CA ARG A 111 11.84 -7.43 10.50
C ARG A 111 11.23 -7.20 9.12
N ALA A 112 11.71 -6.19 8.42
CA ALA A 112 11.14 -5.80 7.13
C ALA A 112 12.20 -5.70 6.03
N ALA A 113 11.81 -6.06 4.80
CA ALA A 113 12.62 -5.91 3.61
C ALA A 113 11.94 -5.02 2.56
N MET A 114 12.74 -4.28 1.79
CA MET A 114 12.29 -3.39 0.71
C MET A 114 12.98 -3.80 -0.59
N VAL A 115 12.20 -4.15 -1.61
CA VAL A 115 12.69 -4.50 -2.94
C VAL A 115 12.41 -3.33 -3.87
N THR A 116 13.46 -2.65 -4.33
CA THR A 116 13.34 -1.43 -5.14
C THR A 116 14.59 -1.19 -5.98
N ASN A 117 14.43 -0.57 -7.15
CA ASN A 117 15.56 -0.02 -7.92
C ASN A 117 15.70 1.51 -7.78
N CYS A 118 14.79 2.16 -7.06
CA CYS A 118 14.86 3.61 -6.86
C CYS A 118 15.88 3.95 -5.76
N PRO A 119 16.97 4.70 -6.04
CA PRO A 119 17.98 5.02 -5.04
C PRO A 119 17.45 5.84 -3.87
N GLY A 120 16.52 6.77 -4.13
CA GLY A 120 15.86 7.57 -3.09
C GLY A 120 15.06 6.70 -2.12
N VAL A 121 14.21 5.81 -2.66
CA VAL A 121 13.44 4.86 -1.85
C VAL A 121 14.35 3.89 -1.11
N SER A 122 15.45 3.45 -1.74
CA SER A 122 16.44 2.57 -1.13
C SER A 122 17.05 3.22 0.12
N SER A 123 17.57 4.43 -0.03
CA SER A 123 18.24 5.16 1.05
C SER A 123 17.25 5.47 2.19
N PHE A 124 16.05 5.94 1.85
CA PHE A 124 15.01 6.24 2.82
C PHE A 124 14.54 4.98 3.59
N ALA A 125 14.30 3.86 2.89
CA ALA A 125 13.90 2.62 3.54
C ALA A 125 15.00 2.07 4.45
N ALA A 126 16.27 2.12 4.02
CA ALA A 126 17.41 1.71 4.84
C ALA A 126 17.49 2.51 6.15
N ASN A 127 17.29 3.84 6.08
CA ASN A 127 17.26 4.70 7.26
C ASN A 127 16.18 4.29 8.28
N LEU A 128 15.03 3.82 7.80
CA LEU A 128 13.92 3.34 8.65
C LEU A 128 14.13 1.90 9.18
N GLY A 129 15.23 1.24 8.82
CA GLY A 129 15.60 -0.10 9.28
C GLY A 129 15.11 -1.24 8.38
N PHE A 130 14.74 -0.98 7.12
CA PHE A 130 14.52 -2.05 6.15
C PHE A 130 15.85 -2.66 5.69
N HIS A 131 15.83 -3.96 5.41
CA HIS A 131 16.84 -4.58 4.56
C HIS A 131 16.48 -4.32 3.08
N VAL A 132 17.35 -3.64 2.33
CA VAL A 132 17.05 -3.23 0.95
C VAL A 132 17.66 -4.19 -0.05
N PHE A 133 16.88 -4.57 -1.06
CA PHE A 133 17.30 -5.39 -2.18
C PHE A 133 17.03 -4.68 -3.52
N GLY A 134 18.01 -4.71 -4.42
CA GLY A 134 17.80 -4.34 -5.82
C GLY A 134 16.97 -5.40 -6.53
N THR A 135 16.03 -5.01 -7.40
CA THR A 135 15.10 -5.96 -8.05
C THR A 135 15.80 -6.99 -8.95
N GLU A 136 16.93 -6.63 -9.58
CA GLU A 136 17.70 -7.55 -10.44
C GLU A 136 18.35 -8.66 -9.61
N ASP A 137 19.09 -8.29 -8.58
CA ASP A 137 19.78 -9.22 -7.69
C ASP A 137 18.78 -10.10 -6.93
N PHE A 138 17.65 -9.50 -6.55
CA PHE A 138 16.56 -10.21 -5.88
C PHE A 138 15.96 -11.31 -6.76
N ALA A 139 15.71 -11.01 -8.04
CA ALA A 139 15.18 -11.97 -9.00
C ALA A 139 16.22 -13.05 -9.36
N ALA A 140 17.50 -12.70 -9.45
CA ALA A 140 18.57 -13.62 -9.81
C ALA A 140 18.79 -14.72 -8.74
N GLN A 141 18.54 -14.41 -7.47
CA GLN A 141 18.69 -15.33 -6.35
C GLN A 141 17.53 -16.35 -6.18
N SER A 142 16.52 -16.31 -7.06
CA SER A 142 15.36 -17.21 -7.02
C SER A 142 15.60 -18.59 -7.69
N GLY A 143 16.81 -18.87 -8.17
CA GLY A 143 17.12 -20.08 -8.93
C GLY A 143 16.86 -19.94 -10.45
N SER A 144 17.62 -20.70 -11.25
CA SER A 144 17.67 -20.58 -12.72
C SER A 144 16.52 -21.35 -13.43
N GLY A 145 15.27 -21.04 -13.13
CA GLY A 145 14.10 -21.56 -13.86
C GLY A 145 13.69 -20.66 -15.04
N SER A 146 12.93 -21.19 -16.01
CA SER A 146 12.37 -20.43 -17.15
C SER A 146 11.30 -19.38 -16.77
N SER A 147 11.14 -19.07 -15.49
CA SER A 147 10.13 -18.15 -14.99
C SER A 147 10.45 -16.68 -15.33
N SER A 148 9.39 -15.88 -15.47
CA SER A 148 9.53 -14.45 -15.71
C SER A 148 10.22 -13.75 -14.53
N LYS A 149 10.84 -12.60 -14.77
CA LYS A 149 11.50 -11.81 -13.72
C LYS A 149 10.53 -11.46 -12.58
N ASP A 150 9.30 -11.07 -12.91
CA ASP A 150 8.27 -10.70 -11.94
C ASP A 150 7.90 -11.89 -11.05
N THR A 151 7.78 -13.09 -11.63
CA THR A 151 7.54 -14.34 -10.89
C THR A 151 8.68 -14.63 -9.91
N ARG A 152 9.94 -14.50 -10.34
CA ARG A 152 11.11 -14.70 -9.47
C ARG A 152 11.17 -13.72 -8.29
N ILE A 153 10.73 -12.47 -8.50
CA ILE A 153 10.63 -11.49 -7.41
C ILE A 153 9.62 -11.99 -6.37
N ILE A 154 8.45 -12.45 -6.81
CA ILE A 154 7.43 -12.95 -5.89
C ILE A 154 7.92 -14.24 -5.19
N ASP A 155 8.44 -15.23 -5.92
CA ASP A 155 8.96 -16.47 -5.34
C ASP A 155 10.03 -16.21 -4.26
N ARG A 156 10.94 -15.28 -4.52
CA ARG A 156 11.96 -14.88 -3.55
C ARG A 156 11.36 -14.17 -2.34
N ALA A 157 10.42 -13.24 -2.55
CA ALA A 157 9.73 -12.58 -1.44
C ALA A 157 9.01 -13.59 -0.54
N PHE A 158 8.35 -14.58 -1.13
CA PHE A 158 7.71 -15.67 -0.41
C PHE A 158 8.71 -16.51 0.40
N THR A 159 9.83 -16.86 -0.20
CA THR A 159 10.91 -17.58 0.47
C THR A 159 11.41 -16.81 1.71
N LEU A 160 11.63 -15.52 1.58
CA LEU A 160 12.05 -14.64 2.69
C LEU A 160 10.99 -14.55 3.82
N LEU A 161 9.72 -14.61 3.44
CA LEU A 161 8.59 -14.69 4.37
C LEU A 161 8.38 -16.11 4.92
N GLY A 162 9.24 -17.08 4.60
CA GLY A 162 9.13 -18.46 5.09
C GLY A 162 8.00 -19.25 4.42
N PHE A 163 7.72 -18.99 3.14
CA PHE A 163 6.84 -19.79 2.31
C PHE A 163 7.67 -20.45 1.21
N ALA A 164 7.61 -21.79 1.12
CA ALA A 164 8.34 -22.54 0.12
C ALA A 164 7.52 -23.75 -0.30
N GLU A 165 7.43 -24.00 -1.61
CA GLU A 165 6.73 -25.16 -2.19
C GLU A 165 5.28 -25.31 -1.70
N GLY A 166 4.57 -24.19 -1.51
CA GLY A 166 3.18 -24.17 -1.01
C GLY A 166 3.03 -24.46 0.49
N ASN A 167 4.14 -24.61 1.22
CA ASN A 167 4.15 -24.86 2.66
C ASN A 167 4.52 -23.60 3.46
N VAL A 168 4.02 -23.54 4.69
CA VAL A 168 4.34 -22.49 5.66
C VAL A 168 5.45 -23.02 6.56
N GLN A 169 6.64 -22.43 6.44
CA GLN A 169 7.80 -22.77 7.28
C GLN A 169 7.64 -22.13 8.67
N ASP A 170 8.18 -22.75 9.71
CA ASP A 170 8.15 -22.18 11.06
C ASP A 170 9.07 -20.97 11.21
N VAL A 171 10.17 -20.95 10.46
CA VAL A 171 11.13 -19.85 10.45
C VAL A 171 10.93 -18.98 9.20
N SER A 172 10.98 -17.67 9.37
CA SER A 172 11.08 -16.69 8.28
C SER A 172 12.23 -15.74 8.57
N GLU A 173 12.86 -15.22 7.51
CA GLU A 173 13.91 -14.21 7.62
C GLU A 173 13.30 -12.84 7.92
N PHE A 174 12.16 -12.55 7.28
CA PHE A 174 11.40 -11.33 7.46
C PHE A 174 9.95 -11.62 7.85
N ASP A 175 9.32 -10.63 8.47
CA ASP A 175 7.90 -10.63 8.82
C ASP A 175 7.08 -9.88 7.75
N LEU A 176 7.73 -8.94 7.04
CA LEU A 176 7.15 -8.03 6.07
C LEU A 176 8.11 -7.80 4.89
N VAL A 177 7.61 -7.94 3.66
CA VAL A 177 8.35 -7.57 2.44
C VAL A 177 7.53 -6.54 1.67
N PHE A 178 8.14 -5.38 1.39
CA PHE A 178 7.63 -4.41 0.43
C PHE A 178 8.31 -4.64 -0.92
N VAL A 179 7.52 -4.75 -1.98
CA VAL A 179 7.98 -4.74 -3.36
C VAL A 179 7.50 -3.45 -4.00
N HIS A 180 8.44 -2.56 -4.28
CA HIS A 180 8.17 -1.27 -4.89
C HIS A 180 8.26 -1.38 -6.42
N ALA A 181 7.11 -1.24 -7.08
CA ALA A 181 7.01 -1.14 -8.53
C ALA A 181 7.09 0.35 -8.94
N ALA A 182 8.30 0.82 -9.24
CA ALA A 182 8.50 2.16 -9.79
C ALA A 182 8.06 2.21 -11.26
N MET A 183 7.42 3.29 -11.69
CA MET A 183 7.20 3.53 -13.12
C MET A 183 8.54 3.73 -13.82
N GLU A 184 8.74 3.08 -14.97
CA GLU A 184 9.92 3.31 -15.78
C GLU A 184 9.81 4.67 -16.50
N ASN A 185 10.95 5.35 -16.70
CA ASN A 185 10.97 6.73 -17.19
C ASN A 185 10.26 6.87 -18.56
N THR A 186 9.09 7.51 -18.56
CA THR A 186 8.29 7.85 -19.74
C THR A 186 8.89 8.96 -20.62
N ALA A 187 10.14 9.37 -20.36
CA ALA A 187 10.84 10.42 -21.11
C ALA A 187 11.23 10.00 -22.55
N SER A 188 11.10 8.72 -22.91
CA SER A 188 11.24 8.29 -24.31
C SER A 188 9.94 8.53 -25.08
N LYS A 189 10.02 8.76 -26.41
CA LYS A 189 8.90 9.09 -27.34
C LYS A 189 7.78 8.03 -27.45
N LEU A 190 7.66 7.13 -26.48
CA LEU A 190 6.81 5.95 -26.44
C LEU A 190 5.72 6.04 -25.35
N GLY A 191 5.31 7.25 -24.96
CA GLY A 191 4.48 7.52 -23.77
C GLY A 191 3.34 6.51 -23.50
N LYS A 192 2.42 6.29 -24.45
CA LYS A 192 1.30 5.34 -24.27
C LYS A 192 1.72 3.86 -24.20
N LEU A 193 2.80 3.48 -24.88
CA LEU A 193 3.29 2.10 -24.89
C LEU A 193 4.09 1.78 -23.62
N GLY A 194 4.83 2.77 -23.07
CA GLY A 194 5.46 2.68 -21.75
C GLY A 194 4.43 2.46 -20.64
N MET A 195 3.38 3.30 -20.59
CA MET A 195 2.29 3.18 -19.61
C MET A 195 1.61 1.80 -19.63
N LYS A 196 1.33 1.25 -20.82
CA LYS A 196 0.76 -0.09 -20.95
C LYS A 196 1.72 -1.18 -20.45
N THR A 197 3.02 -0.98 -20.64
CA THR A 197 4.06 -1.92 -20.21
C THR A 197 4.16 -1.95 -18.68
N ASP A 198 4.09 -0.80 -18.02
CA ASP A 198 4.10 -0.68 -16.56
C ASP A 198 2.89 -1.39 -15.92
N LEU A 199 1.67 -1.14 -16.43
CA LEU A 199 0.47 -1.83 -15.95
C LEU A 199 0.54 -3.35 -16.19
N ASN A 200 1.02 -3.79 -17.35
CA ASN A 200 1.19 -5.22 -17.63
C ASN A 200 2.20 -5.88 -16.67
N ARG A 201 3.25 -5.16 -16.29
CA ARG A 201 4.24 -5.65 -15.32
C ARG A 201 3.62 -5.78 -13.94
N LEU A 202 2.86 -4.78 -13.51
CA LEU A 202 2.11 -4.84 -12.25
C LEU A 202 1.10 -6.00 -12.25
N ASP A 203 0.36 -6.19 -13.34
CA ASP A 203 -0.58 -7.30 -13.48
C ASP A 203 0.12 -8.67 -13.37
N LYS A 204 1.31 -8.83 -13.97
CA LYS A 204 2.13 -10.05 -13.84
C LYS A 204 2.64 -10.30 -12.43
N LEU A 205 3.01 -9.24 -11.68
CA LEU A 205 3.39 -9.36 -10.28
C LEU A 205 2.18 -9.86 -9.45
N VAL A 206 1.00 -9.28 -9.68
CA VAL A 206 -0.23 -9.71 -9.00
C VAL A 206 -0.61 -11.13 -9.41
N ALA A 207 -0.49 -11.50 -10.69
CA ALA A 207 -0.68 -12.86 -11.18
C ALA A 207 0.19 -13.86 -10.43
N SER A 208 1.49 -13.55 -10.32
CA SER A 208 2.46 -14.41 -9.64
C SER A 208 2.13 -14.56 -8.15
N VAL A 209 1.62 -13.50 -7.49
CA VAL A 209 1.13 -13.60 -6.10
C VAL A 209 -0.09 -14.52 -6.02
N MET A 210 -1.06 -14.39 -6.92
CA MET A 210 -2.25 -15.24 -6.91
C MET A 210 -1.92 -16.70 -7.19
N GLU A 211 -0.94 -16.97 -8.04
CA GLU A 211 -0.42 -18.32 -8.30
C GLU A 211 0.32 -18.90 -7.08
N ALA A 212 1.14 -18.09 -6.41
CA ALA A 212 1.87 -18.49 -5.20
C ALA A 212 0.94 -18.67 -3.96
N VAL A 213 -0.27 -18.11 -4.01
CA VAL A 213 -1.25 -18.16 -2.92
C VAL A 213 -2.60 -18.70 -3.40
N PRO A 214 -2.70 -20.00 -3.76
CA PRO A 214 -3.97 -20.57 -4.15
C PRO A 214 -5.00 -20.47 -3.01
N VAL A 215 -6.23 -20.07 -3.34
CA VAL A 215 -7.33 -20.02 -2.38
C VAL A 215 -7.57 -21.44 -1.82
N GLY A 216 -7.61 -21.54 -0.49
CA GLY A 216 -7.75 -22.80 0.26
C GLY A 216 -6.42 -23.37 0.74
N SER A 217 -5.28 -22.81 0.33
CA SER A 217 -3.96 -23.26 0.79
C SER A 217 -3.64 -22.81 2.21
N ALA A 218 -2.70 -23.50 2.87
CA ALA A 218 -2.17 -23.08 4.17
C ALA A 218 -1.47 -21.72 4.10
N VAL A 219 -0.82 -21.42 2.96
CA VAL A 219 -0.17 -20.13 2.70
C VAL A 219 -1.20 -19.01 2.69
N ALA A 220 -2.33 -19.20 1.98
CA ALA A 220 -3.39 -18.19 1.89
C ALA A 220 -3.98 -17.78 3.25
N ALA A 221 -4.02 -18.68 4.22
CA ALA A 221 -4.45 -18.38 5.59
C ALA A 221 -3.39 -17.63 6.41
N ARG A 222 -2.11 -17.65 5.99
CA ARG A 222 -0.95 -17.15 6.75
C ARG A 222 -0.25 -15.95 6.12
N ILE A 223 -0.56 -15.62 4.87
CA ILE A 223 -0.03 -14.44 4.20
C ILE A 223 -1.08 -13.33 4.13
N HIS A 224 -0.68 -12.13 4.54
CA HIS A 224 -1.41 -10.91 4.31
C HIS A 224 -0.83 -10.20 3.08
N VAL A 225 -1.62 -10.05 2.04
CA VAL A 225 -1.23 -9.36 0.81
C VAL A 225 -1.91 -8.00 0.77
N SER A 226 -1.14 -6.93 0.53
CA SER A 226 -1.66 -5.60 0.22
C SER A 226 -1.17 -5.16 -1.16
N VAL A 227 -2.07 -4.73 -2.02
CA VAL A 227 -1.76 -4.09 -3.31
C VAL A 227 -2.18 -2.63 -3.20
N ILE A 228 -1.20 -1.72 -3.36
CA ILE A 228 -1.38 -0.27 -3.22
C ILE A 228 -0.95 0.41 -4.50
N LEU A 229 -1.86 1.17 -5.11
CA LEU A 229 -1.55 2.03 -6.25
C LEU A 229 -1.76 3.48 -5.83
N SER A 230 -0.74 4.30 -5.98
CA SER A 230 -0.85 5.74 -5.73
C SER A 230 -0.95 6.54 -7.03
N TYR A 231 -1.41 7.78 -6.94
CA TYR A 231 -1.44 8.71 -8.07
C TYR A 231 -0.12 9.46 -8.27
N GLY A 232 0.81 9.42 -7.30
CA GLY A 232 2.09 10.12 -7.37
C GLY A 232 1.93 11.65 -7.25
N SER A 233 2.85 12.40 -7.87
CA SER A 233 2.72 13.85 -8.00
C SER A 233 1.47 14.15 -8.83
N ALA A 234 0.42 14.63 -8.16
CA ALA A 234 -0.86 14.96 -8.77
C ALA A 234 -0.65 16.15 -9.72
N THR A 235 -0.31 15.90 -10.98
CA THR A 235 -0.26 16.94 -12.00
C THR A 235 -1.66 17.47 -12.26
N GLU A 236 -1.81 18.78 -12.46
CA GLU A 236 -3.04 19.59 -12.64
C GLU A 236 -3.94 19.21 -13.84
N ASN A 237 -3.91 17.97 -14.32
CA ASN A 237 -4.80 17.53 -15.39
C ASN A 237 -6.17 17.17 -14.83
N LYS A 238 -7.04 18.18 -14.81
CA LYS A 238 -8.51 18.19 -14.90
C LYS A 238 -9.24 16.83 -14.87
N GLU A 239 -9.23 16.15 -13.74
CA GLU A 239 -10.25 15.16 -13.45
C GLU A 239 -10.81 15.40 -12.05
N GLU A 240 -11.95 16.09 -12.02
CA GLU A 240 -12.88 16.16 -10.89
C GLU A 240 -13.38 14.75 -10.45
N ALA A 241 -12.92 13.68 -11.10
CA ALA A 241 -13.40 12.31 -10.98
C ALA A 241 -12.88 11.54 -9.75
N CYS A 242 -11.74 11.93 -9.15
CA CYS A 242 -11.12 11.18 -8.05
C CYS A 242 -11.33 11.84 -6.67
N LEU A 243 -12.51 12.41 -6.43
CA LEU A 243 -12.86 13.05 -5.17
C LEU A 243 -13.38 12.03 -4.15
N ILE A 244 -12.79 12.00 -2.95
CA ILE A 244 -13.38 11.34 -1.78
C ILE A 244 -14.45 12.26 -1.19
N VAL A 245 -15.34 12.79 -2.03
CA VAL A 245 -16.43 13.64 -1.54
C VAL A 245 -17.57 12.73 -1.13
N ASN A 246 -17.89 12.75 0.17
CA ASN A 246 -19.23 12.38 0.63
C ASN A 246 -20.21 13.20 -0.19
N SER A 247 -21.03 12.57 -1.03
CA SER A 247 -22.13 13.24 -1.71
C SER A 247 -23.15 13.72 -0.67
N SER A 248 -22.90 14.87 -0.07
CA SER A 248 -23.92 15.71 0.53
C SER A 248 -23.73 17.10 -0.06
N THR A 249 -24.11 17.23 -1.33
CA THR A 249 -24.68 18.48 -1.82
C THR A 249 -25.78 18.90 -0.84
N GLU A 250 -25.58 20.05 -0.21
CA GLU A 250 -26.53 20.84 0.58
C GLU A 250 -27.36 20.08 1.63
N THR A 251 -27.03 20.23 2.90
CA THR A 251 -27.86 21.08 3.75
C THR A 251 -27.02 21.61 4.92
N ASP A 252 -27.10 22.92 5.14
CA ASP A 252 -26.53 23.59 6.30
C ASP A 252 -27.43 23.25 7.51
N SER A 253 -27.05 22.24 8.28
CA SER A 253 -27.80 21.83 9.48
C SER A 253 -26.83 21.68 10.63
N ASP A 254 -27.23 22.18 11.81
CA ASP A 254 -26.50 22.02 13.08
C ASP A 254 -26.18 20.54 13.39
N LEU A 255 -26.92 19.60 12.78
CA LEU A 255 -26.67 18.16 12.86
C LEU A 255 -25.35 17.72 12.20
N LYS A 256 -24.73 18.53 11.32
CA LYS A 256 -23.37 18.29 10.83
C LYS A 256 -22.33 18.36 11.96
N LEU A 257 -22.55 19.18 12.99
CA LEU A 257 -21.70 19.24 14.18
C LEU A 257 -21.75 17.95 15.00
N LEU A 258 -22.85 17.20 14.87
CA LEU A 258 -23.05 15.92 15.55
C LEU A 258 -22.53 14.72 14.74
N ARG A 259 -22.14 14.92 13.46
CA ARG A 259 -21.56 13.83 12.67
C ARG A 259 -20.16 13.50 13.22
N PRO A 260 -19.89 12.23 13.58
CA PRO A 260 -18.55 11.83 13.96
C PRO A 260 -17.57 12.18 12.85
N ARG A 261 -16.45 12.82 13.22
CA ARG A 261 -15.35 13.04 12.29
C ARG A 261 -14.85 11.68 11.82
N GLN A 262 -14.65 11.55 10.51
CA GLN A 262 -14.16 10.31 9.94
C GLN A 262 -12.76 10.01 10.49
N SER A 263 -12.48 8.75 10.78
CA SER A 263 -11.21 8.38 11.42
C SER A 263 -9.98 8.77 10.60
N TYR A 264 -10.12 8.87 9.27
CA TYR A 264 -9.03 9.30 8.38
C TYR A 264 -8.69 10.79 8.48
N THR A 265 -9.52 11.63 9.10
CA THR A 265 -9.23 13.05 9.34
C THR A 265 -8.65 13.31 10.74
N MET A 266 -8.29 12.25 11.46
CA MET A 266 -7.88 12.31 12.86
C MET A 266 -6.57 11.53 13.08
N LYS A 267 -5.61 12.14 13.78
CA LYS A 267 -4.39 11.46 14.25
C LYS A 267 -4.09 11.84 15.69
N ALA A 268 -3.89 10.83 16.55
CA ALA A 268 -3.59 11.01 17.98
C ALA A 268 -4.53 12.01 18.70
N GLY A 269 -5.83 11.97 18.40
CA GLY A 269 -6.84 12.86 18.98
C GLY A 269 -6.88 14.28 18.38
N LYS A 270 -5.98 14.61 17.45
CA LYS A 270 -5.94 15.88 16.72
C LYS A 270 -6.59 15.74 15.36
N THR A 271 -7.27 16.80 14.92
CA THR A 271 -7.78 16.90 13.56
C THR A 271 -6.67 17.31 12.63
N LEU A 272 -6.67 16.68 11.46
CA LEU A 272 -5.74 16.98 10.38
C LEU A 272 -6.43 17.91 9.39
N ASP A 273 -5.85 19.08 9.18
CA ASP A 273 -6.36 20.08 8.24
C ASP A 273 -5.72 19.97 6.84
N ASP A 274 -4.72 19.09 6.69
CA ASP A 274 -3.91 18.90 5.49
C ASP A 274 -4.23 17.59 4.75
N VAL A 275 -5.37 16.95 5.04
CA VAL A 275 -5.82 15.75 4.33
C VAL A 275 -6.28 16.10 2.91
N ARG A 276 -5.68 15.44 1.93
CA ARG A 276 -6.03 15.57 0.51
C ARG A 276 -7.35 14.88 0.23
N ASN A 277 -8.33 15.66 -0.25
CA ASN A 277 -9.67 15.16 -0.59
C ASN A 277 -9.78 14.55 -2.00
N HIS A 278 -8.69 14.53 -2.75
CA HIS A 278 -8.62 13.98 -4.09
C HIS A 278 -7.48 12.99 -4.23
N HIS A 279 -7.59 12.09 -5.21
CA HIS A 279 -6.53 11.15 -5.56
C HIS A 279 -6.02 10.33 -4.34
N PRO A 280 -6.89 9.62 -3.59
CA PRO A 280 -6.42 8.70 -2.55
C PRO A 280 -5.51 7.62 -3.15
N MET A 281 -4.72 6.92 -2.35
CA MET A 281 -4.18 5.65 -2.86
C MET A 281 -5.29 4.60 -2.92
N LEU A 282 -5.31 3.80 -3.97
CA LEU A 282 -6.16 2.62 -4.07
C LEU A 282 -5.50 1.49 -3.30
N LEU A 283 -6.26 0.82 -2.45
CA LEU A 283 -5.79 -0.31 -1.64
C LEU A 283 -6.69 -1.52 -1.86
N ALA A 284 -6.10 -2.68 -2.08
CA ALA A 284 -6.77 -3.96 -1.92
C ALA A 284 -5.97 -4.84 -0.96
N GLN A 285 -6.64 -5.40 0.04
CA GLN A 285 -6.04 -6.23 1.07
C GLN A 285 -6.68 -7.61 1.09
N TRP A 286 -5.87 -8.65 1.22
CA TRP A 286 -6.38 -10.01 1.27
C TRP A 286 -5.55 -10.90 2.20
N GLN A 287 -6.27 -11.68 2.99
CA GLN A 287 -5.77 -12.84 3.73
C GLN A 287 -6.96 -13.78 3.93
N GLN A 288 -6.81 -15.05 3.55
CA GLN A 288 -7.92 -15.98 3.59
C GLN A 288 -8.37 -16.25 5.02
N GLY A 289 -9.69 -16.16 5.24
CA GLY A 289 -10.30 -16.40 6.56
C GLY A 289 -10.17 -15.24 7.56
N VAL A 290 -9.36 -14.22 7.26
CA VAL A 290 -9.16 -13.05 8.12
C VAL A 290 -9.76 -11.80 7.48
N THR A 291 -9.53 -11.58 6.19
CA THR A 291 -10.07 -10.43 5.47
C THR A 291 -11.44 -10.77 4.89
N ARG A 292 -12.41 -9.87 5.12
CA ARG A 292 -13.72 -9.93 4.46
C ARG A 292 -13.57 -9.40 3.04
N SER A 293 -14.00 -10.16 2.04
CA SER A 293 -14.12 -9.62 0.67
C SER A 293 -15.28 -8.64 0.57
N ASP A 294 -15.12 -7.58 -0.20
CA ASP A 294 -16.22 -6.68 -0.53
C ASP A 294 -16.94 -7.10 -1.83
N LEU A 295 -17.65 -6.17 -2.48
CA LEU A 295 -18.39 -6.42 -3.72
C LEU A 295 -17.67 -5.89 -4.97
N ALA A 296 -16.49 -5.27 -4.83
CA ALA A 296 -15.71 -4.78 -5.95
C ALA A 296 -15.28 -5.94 -6.85
N LYS A 297 -15.32 -5.71 -8.16
CA LYS A 297 -14.86 -6.66 -9.18
C LYS A 297 -13.73 -6.13 -10.03
N GLU A 298 -13.50 -4.84 -9.96
CA GLU A 298 -12.47 -4.14 -10.71
C GLU A 298 -11.57 -3.36 -9.76
N PHE A 299 -10.27 -3.35 -10.05
CA PHE A 299 -9.31 -2.52 -9.33
C PHE A 299 -9.34 -1.11 -9.93
N SER A 300 -10.28 -0.28 -9.48
CA SER A 300 -10.43 1.10 -9.96
C SER A 300 -11.06 2.00 -8.91
N PHE A 301 -10.85 3.31 -9.06
CA PHE A 301 -11.47 4.30 -8.17
C PHE A 301 -13.00 4.22 -8.22
N GLU A 302 -13.57 4.17 -9.44
CA GLU A 302 -15.00 4.16 -9.67
C GLU A 302 -15.70 2.91 -9.13
N GLU A 303 -15.03 1.76 -9.18
CA GLU A 303 -15.57 0.54 -8.61
C GLU A 303 -15.47 0.57 -7.08
N PHE A 304 -14.33 1.01 -6.53
CA PHE A 304 -14.13 1.04 -5.09
C PHE A 304 -15.14 1.97 -4.40
N ILE A 305 -15.39 3.16 -4.97
CA ILE A 305 -16.37 4.09 -4.41
C ILE A 305 -17.80 3.55 -4.46
N LYS A 306 -18.13 2.68 -5.43
CA LYS A 306 -19.47 2.10 -5.59
C LYS A 306 -19.65 0.81 -4.78
N ARG A 307 -18.59 0.02 -4.59
CA ARG A 307 -18.71 -1.39 -4.14
C ARG A 307 -17.80 -1.81 -2.99
N ALA A 308 -16.75 -1.06 -2.68
CA ALA A 308 -15.79 -1.41 -1.62
C ALA A 308 -16.24 -1.01 -0.21
N GLY A 309 -17.56 -0.84 0.00
CA GLY A 309 -18.13 -0.57 1.33
C GLY A 309 -17.70 0.76 1.97
N ASN A 310 -17.22 1.73 1.18
CA ASN A 310 -16.72 3.04 1.64
C ASN A 310 -15.58 2.95 2.67
N PHE A 311 -14.67 2.00 2.51
CA PHE A 311 -13.47 1.93 3.34
C PHE A 311 -12.49 3.06 2.95
N ALA A 312 -12.29 4.00 3.86
CA ALA A 312 -11.22 5.00 3.78
C ALA A 312 -10.48 5.08 5.11
N MET A 313 -9.15 4.93 5.08
CA MET A 313 -8.30 5.12 6.26
C MET A 313 -7.17 6.11 5.95
N LEU A 314 -6.65 6.77 6.98
CA LEU A 314 -5.45 7.60 6.83
C LEU A 314 -4.27 6.69 6.47
N ALA A 315 -3.48 7.04 5.46
CA ALA A 315 -2.31 6.26 5.01
C ALA A 315 -1.34 5.95 6.16
N GLU A 316 -1.20 6.87 7.12
CA GLU A 316 -0.40 6.72 8.36
C GLU A 316 -0.91 5.64 9.32
N ARG A 317 -2.08 5.04 9.07
CA ARG A 317 -2.57 3.88 9.82
C ARG A 317 -2.26 2.55 9.14
N PHE A 318 -1.86 2.57 7.87
CA PHE A 318 -1.63 1.35 7.08
C PHE A 318 -0.65 0.39 7.73
N LEU A 319 0.58 0.84 8.02
CA LEU A 319 1.60 -0.06 8.58
C LEU A 319 1.22 -0.59 9.95
N HIS A 320 0.51 0.19 10.76
CA HIS A 320 0.03 -0.26 12.07
C HIS A 320 -1.05 -1.36 11.92
N GLU A 321 -1.94 -1.26 10.93
CA GLU A 321 -2.91 -2.32 10.62
C GLU A 321 -2.20 -3.60 10.15
N VAL A 322 -1.20 -3.47 9.27
CA VAL A 322 -0.38 -4.60 8.84
C VAL A 322 0.34 -5.21 10.05
N ALA A 323 1.05 -4.41 10.84
CA ALA A 323 1.77 -4.86 12.03
C ALA A 323 0.85 -5.58 13.03
N PHE A 324 -0.40 -5.14 13.18
CA PHE A 324 -1.39 -5.85 13.99
C PHE A 324 -1.67 -7.26 13.45
N LYS A 325 -1.88 -7.43 12.13
CA LYS A 325 -2.08 -8.75 11.48
C LYS A 325 -0.86 -9.68 11.63
N LEU A 326 0.32 -9.09 11.80
CA LEU A 326 1.60 -9.79 12.04
C LEU A 326 1.89 -10.06 13.54
N TRP A 327 1.03 -9.62 14.46
CA TRP A 327 1.28 -9.60 15.91
C TRP A 327 2.53 -8.82 16.32
N LYS A 328 2.86 -7.78 15.55
CA LYS A 328 3.95 -6.83 15.80
C LYS A 328 3.47 -5.49 16.36
N ALA A 329 2.16 -5.36 16.52
CA ALA A 329 1.50 -4.29 17.25
C ALA A 329 0.29 -4.88 18.01
N PRO A 330 -0.08 -4.34 19.18
CA PRO A 330 -1.32 -4.73 19.82
C PRO A 330 -2.51 -4.40 18.91
N LYS A 331 -3.60 -5.18 19.03
CA LYS A 331 -4.89 -4.75 18.47
C LYS A 331 -5.17 -3.38 19.04
N TYR A 332 -5.42 -2.37 18.19
CA TYR A 332 -5.82 -1.06 18.67
C TYR A 332 -6.91 -1.25 19.73
N GLY A 333 -6.62 -0.78 20.95
CA GLY A 333 -7.64 -0.67 21.97
C GLY A 333 -8.74 0.24 21.43
N ALA A 334 -9.97 -0.24 21.58
CA ALA A 334 -11.18 0.57 21.54
C ALA A 334 -11.07 1.75 22.51
#